data_AF-A0A520JKU2-F1
#
_entry.id   AF-A0A520JKU2-F1
#
_cell.length_a   1.000
_cell.length_b   1.000
_cell.length_c   1.000
_cell.angle_alpha   90.00
_cell.angle_beta   90.00
_cell.angle_gamma   90.00
#
_symmetry.space_group_name_H-M   'P 1'
#
loop_
_entity.id
_entity.type
_entity.pdbx_description
1 polymer ?
#
loop_
_entity_poly.entity_id
_entity_poly.type
_entity_poly.pdbx_seq_one_letter_code
_entity_poly.pdbx_strand_id
1 'polypeptide(L)'
;MGMTRDQRLRDREPKGRRSAIRFQEFLMSSRLDIDQASLTDNDRQKQIEFTGEIDGEDRDFAVKYAVLKELSGDEPEDDALELFERFSDEIVDICAEAAVAKPSATLIVIDEGDLE
;
A
#
# COMPACT_ATOMS: atom_id res chain seq x y z
N MET A 1 3.56 -66.03 26.91
CA MET A 1 3.58 -64.61 27.34
C MET A 1 2.48 -63.87 26.61
N GLY A 2 1.54 -63.28 27.34
CA GLY A 2 0.27 -62.76 26.85
C GLY A 2 0.34 -61.39 26.17
N MET A 3 -0.73 -61.11 25.43
CA MET A 3 -1.11 -59.80 24.87
C MET A 3 -1.70 -58.90 25.96
N THR A 4 -1.46 -57.57 25.89
CA THR A 4 -2.47 -56.47 26.02
C THR A 4 -1.75 -55.11 25.91
N ARG A 5 -2.05 -54.28 24.89
CA ARG A 5 -3.05 -53.17 24.87
C ARG A 5 -2.79 -52.09 25.93
N ASP A 6 -2.33 -50.90 25.51
CA ASP A 6 -3.05 -49.61 25.58
C ASP A 6 -2.10 -48.44 25.24
N GLN A 7 -2.66 -47.26 24.97
CA GLN A 7 -2.02 -45.97 24.62
C GLN A 7 -1.54 -45.87 23.17
N ARG A 8 -2.41 -45.68 22.17
CA ARG A 8 -3.46 -44.65 22.00
C ARG A 8 -2.87 -43.22 21.94
N LEU A 9 -3.06 -42.64 20.75
CA LEU A 9 -3.32 -41.23 20.46
C LEU A 9 -2.13 -40.33 20.12
N ARG A 10 -2.19 -39.87 18.87
CA ARG A 10 -1.95 -38.48 18.44
C ARG A 10 -0.49 -38.04 18.63
N ASP A 11 0.30 -38.02 17.56
CA ASP A 11 0.24 -36.86 16.69
C ASP A 11 0.67 -37.20 15.26
N ARG A 12 -0.27 -37.04 14.33
CA ARG A 12 0.06 -36.63 12.97
C ARG A 12 0.37 -35.14 13.07
N GLU A 13 1.63 -34.77 13.21
CA GLU A 13 2.04 -33.41 12.90
C GLU A 13 2.25 -33.30 11.39
N PRO A 14 1.47 -32.48 10.67
CA PRO A 14 1.87 -32.03 9.34
C PRO A 14 3.09 -31.11 9.52
N LYS A 15 4.26 -31.52 9.00
CA LYS A 15 5.37 -30.59 8.72
C LYS A 15 4.95 -29.67 7.56
N GLY A 16 4.07 -28.75 7.89
CA GLY A 16 3.49 -27.77 7.00
C GLY A 16 2.90 -26.70 7.89
N ARG A 17 3.76 -25.85 8.44
CA ARG A 17 3.37 -24.54 8.97
C ARG A 17 4.60 -23.66 9.15
N ARG A 18 4.58 -22.57 8.38
CA ARG A 18 5.13 -21.25 8.70
C ARG A 18 6.62 -21.03 8.44
N SER A 19 6.99 -21.10 7.16
CA SER A 19 7.82 -20.02 6.61
C SER A 19 6.91 -18.83 6.29
N ALA A 20 6.29 -18.26 7.33
CA ALA A 20 5.59 -16.97 7.26
C ALA A 20 6.44 -15.90 7.98
N ILE A 21 7.76 -16.04 7.86
CA ILE A 21 8.73 -15.12 8.44
C ILE A 21 9.73 -14.77 7.34
N ARG A 22 9.21 -14.17 6.26
CA ARG A 22 9.94 -13.24 5.40
C ARG A 22 8.99 -12.47 4.47
N PHE A 23 7.88 -11.98 5.00
CA PHE A 23 7.03 -11.00 4.29
C PHE A 23 7.02 -9.63 4.98
N GLN A 24 7.51 -9.53 6.22
CA GLN A 24 7.53 -8.29 7.00
C GLN A 24 8.87 -7.53 6.99
N GLU A 25 9.95 -8.08 6.40
CA GLU A 25 11.20 -7.31 6.23
C GLU A 25 11.26 -6.51 4.91
N PHE A 26 10.38 -6.78 3.94
CA PHE A 26 10.34 -6.03 2.67
C PHE A 26 9.38 -4.83 2.75
N LEU A 27 8.29 -4.95 3.52
CA LEU A 27 7.28 -3.90 3.68
C LEU A 27 7.76 -2.66 4.48
N MET A 28 8.90 -2.73 5.16
CA MET A 28 9.45 -1.58 5.91
C MET A 28 10.30 -0.65 5.05
N SER A 29 10.54 -0.96 3.77
CA SER A 29 11.46 -0.19 2.91
C SER A 29 11.09 -0.11 1.43
N SER A 30 9.95 -0.65 0.99
CA SER A 30 9.31 -0.20 -0.24
C SER A 30 8.68 1.19 -0.01
N ARG A 31 9.44 2.13 0.55
CA ARG A 31 9.03 3.53 0.66
C ARG A 31 9.01 4.04 -0.77
N LEU A 32 7.81 4.12 -1.33
CA LEU A 32 7.58 4.92 -2.53
C LEU A 32 8.27 6.27 -2.32
N ASP A 33 9.26 6.58 -3.14
CA ASP A 33 9.91 7.88 -3.13
C ASP A 33 9.16 8.77 -4.10
N ILE A 34 8.44 9.75 -3.56
CA ILE A 34 7.62 10.65 -4.38
C ILE A 34 8.52 11.77 -4.90
N ASP A 35 8.60 11.91 -6.22
CA ASP A 35 9.29 13.05 -6.83
C ASP A 35 8.43 14.31 -6.65
N GLN A 36 8.73 15.07 -5.60
CA GLN A 36 8.00 16.30 -5.28
C GLN A 36 8.12 17.36 -6.38
N ALA A 37 9.16 17.30 -7.22
CA ALA A 37 9.30 18.20 -8.36
C ALA A 37 8.31 17.89 -9.50
N SER A 38 7.80 16.66 -9.57
CA SER A 38 6.80 16.20 -10.54
C SER A 38 5.36 16.34 -10.04
N LEU A 39 5.14 16.76 -8.79
CA LEU A 39 3.81 17.03 -8.25
C LEU A 39 3.11 18.09 -9.09
N THR A 40 1.99 17.70 -9.69
CA THR A 40 1.14 18.52 -10.53
C THR A 40 -0.27 18.47 -9.99
N ASP A 41 -0.82 19.61 -9.60
CA ASP A 41 -2.25 19.69 -9.32
C ASP A 41 -3.03 19.65 -10.64
N ASN A 42 -4.04 18.80 -10.70
CA ASN A 42 -4.98 18.76 -11.80
C ASN A 42 -6.38 19.03 -11.27
N ASP A 43 -6.67 20.32 -11.04
CA ASP A 43 -7.99 20.79 -10.61
C ASP A 43 -9.13 20.32 -11.53
N ARG A 44 -8.88 20.20 -12.84
CA ARG A 44 -9.89 19.73 -13.81
C ARG A 44 -10.37 18.31 -13.52
N GLN A 45 -9.44 17.44 -13.10
CA GLN A 45 -9.74 16.05 -12.76
C GLN A 45 -9.89 15.82 -11.26
N LYS A 46 -9.74 16.88 -10.45
CA LYS A 46 -9.74 16.87 -8.98
C LYS A 46 -8.79 15.79 -8.45
N GLN A 47 -7.55 15.82 -8.91
CA GLN A 47 -6.50 14.89 -8.52
C GLN A 47 -5.13 15.55 -8.54
N ILE A 48 -4.20 15.00 -7.76
CA ILE A 48 -2.77 15.36 -7.80
C ILE A 48 -2.05 14.25 -8.53
N GLU A 49 -1.31 14.62 -9.56
CA GLU A 49 -0.53 13.71 -10.40
C GLU A 49 0.94 13.86 -10.03
N PHE A 50 1.65 12.75 -9.85
CA PHE A 50 3.07 12.75 -9.56
C PHE A 50 3.71 11.46 -10.01
N THR A 51 5.02 11.51 -10.17
CA THR A 51 5.82 10.31 -10.40
C THR A 51 6.44 9.89 -9.08
N GLY A 52 6.44 8.60 -8.79
CA GLY A 52 7.14 8.06 -7.65
C GLY A 52 7.94 6.81 -8.03
N GLU A 53 9.08 6.63 -7.38
CA GLU A 53 9.95 5.48 -7.55
C GLU A 53 9.59 4.40 -6.53
N ILE A 54 9.26 3.20 -7.01
CA ILE A 54 9.04 2.02 -6.16
C ILE A 54 9.88 0.86 -6.68
N ASP A 55 10.69 0.26 -5.80
CA ASP A 55 11.62 -0.83 -6.17
C ASP A 55 12.61 -0.48 -7.32
N GLY A 56 12.91 0.81 -7.51
CA GLY A 56 13.76 1.29 -8.60
C GLY A 56 13.06 1.44 -9.95
N GLU A 57 11.72 1.36 -9.97
CA GLU A 57 10.90 1.66 -11.14
C GLU A 57 10.11 2.95 -10.93
N ASP A 58 10.22 3.88 -11.87
CA ASP A 58 9.35 5.07 -11.93
C ASP A 58 7.93 4.66 -12.32
N ARG A 59 6.95 5.09 -11.52
CA ARG A 59 5.52 4.87 -11.77
C ARG A 59 4.77 6.20 -11.65
N ASP A 60 3.76 6.36 -12.49
CA ASP A 60 2.86 7.51 -12.40
C ASP A 60 1.74 7.21 -11.40
N PHE A 61 1.50 8.15 -10.50
CA PHE A 61 0.45 8.11 -9.50
C PHE A 61 -0.49 9.29 -9.67
N ALA A 62 -1.76 9.06 -9.39
CA ALA A 62 -2.78 10.10 -9.38
C ALA A 62 -3.66 9.94 -8.15
N VAL A 63 -3.50 10.83 -7.16
CA VAL A 63 -4.30 10.80 -5.93
C VAL A 63 -5.49 11.72 -6.07
N LYS A 64 -6.70 11.15 -6.00
CA LYS A 64 -7.95 11.91 -6.05
C LYS A 64 -8.08 12.82 -4.84
N TYR A 65 -8.73 13.97 -5.04
CA TYR A 65 -9.11 14.87 -3.95
C TYR A 65 -10.03 14.19 -2.93
N ALA A 66 -10.78 13.15 -3.34
CA ALA A 66 -11.56 12.33 -2.42
C ALA A 66 -10.68 11.69 -1.32
N VAL A 67 -9.49 11.19 -1.69
CA VAL A 67 -8.52 10.59 -0.76
C VAL A 67 -8.01 11.63 0.22
N LEU A 68 -7.54 12.78 -0.30
CA LEU A 68 -7.07 13.89 0.53
C LEU A 68 -8.17 14.43 1.44
N LYS A 69 -9.41 14.47 0.96
CA LYS A 69 -10.59 14.86 1.76
C LYS A 69 -10.87 13.87 2.86
N GLU A 70 -10.71 12.58 2.60
CA GLU A 70 -10.90 11.56 3.64
C GLU A 70 -9.80 11.66 4.72
N LEU A 71 -8.54 11.78 4.30
CA LEU A 71 -7.39 11.90 5.21
C LEU A 71 -7.41 13.20 6.01
N SER A 72 -7.71 14.33 5.35
CA SER A 72 -7.72 15.65 5.98
C SER A 72 -9.02 15.99 6.71
N GLY A 73 -10.13 15.35 6.32
CA GLY A 73 -11.49 15.69 6.76
C GLY A 73 -12.07 16.95 6.11
N ASP A 74 -11.31 17.66 5.26
CA ASP A 74 -11.67 18.95 4.67
C ASP A 74 -11.52 18.91 3.14
N GLU A 75 -12.17 19.82 2.43
CA GLU A 75 -12.15 19.79 0.97
C GLU A 75 -10.84 20.39 0.42
N PRO A 76 -10.00 19.59 -0.28
CA PRO A 76 -8.75 20.07 -0.86
C PRO A 76 -9.06 20.86 -2.14
N GLU A 77 -9.36 22.15 -2.04
CA GLU A 77 -9.60 23.00 -3.22
C GLU A 77 -8.29 23.59 -3.78
N ASP A 78 -7.75 24.63 -3.14
CA ASP A 78 -6.49 25.30 -3.54
C ASP A 78 -5.29 24.74 -2.76
N ASP A 79 -5.52 24.20 -1.57
CA ASP A 79 -4.51 23.67 -0.66
C ASP A 79 -4.22 22.17 -0.88
N ALA A 80 -4.61 21.60 -2.02
CA ALA A 80 -4.47 20.18 -2.27
C ALA A 80 -3.00 19.70 -2.18
N LEU A 81 -2.07 20.47 -2.74
CA LEU A 81 -0.63 20.17 -2.65
C LEU A 81 -0.12 20.29 -1.21
N GLU A 82 -0.54 21.31 -0.47
CA GLU A 82 -0.15 21.47 0.94
C GLU A 82 -0.67 20.32 1.80
N LEU A 83 -1.91 19.89 1.58
CA LEU A 83 -2.51 18.73 2.25
C LEU A 83 -1.77 17.44 1.88
N PHE A 84 -1.41 17.29 0.60
CA PHE A 84 -0.62 16.15 0.15
C PHE A 84 0.73 16.08 0.85
N GLU A 85 1.46 17.19 0.96
CA GLU A 85 2.72 17.24 1.70
C GLU A 85 2.52 16.95 3.19
N ARG A 86 1.42 17.45 3.78
CA ARG A 86 1.11 17.22 5.19
C ARG A 86 0.79 15.76 5.50
N PHE A 87 0.15 15.06 4.58
CA PHE A 87 -0.23 13.64 4.70
C PHE A 87 0.62 12.72 3.82
N SER A 88 1.81 13.17 3.41
CA SER A 88 2.62 12.44 2.44
C SER A 88 2.98 11.04 2.95
N ASP A 89 3.20 10.88 4.26
CA ASP A 89 3.52 9.59 4.88
C ASP A 89 2.39 8.56 4.70
N GLU A 90 1.13 8.96 4.96
CA GLU A 90 -0.06 8.12 4.74
C GLU A 90 -0.26 7.86 3.25
N ILE A 91 -0.13 8.90 2.42
CA ILE A 91 -0.31 8.78 0.97
C ILE A 91 0.73 7.83 0.36
N VAL A 92 1.98 7.87 0.84
CA VAL A 92 3.05 6.95 0.44
C VAL A 92 2.64 5.51 0.73
N ASP A 93 2.09 5.23 1.91
CA ASP A 93 1.65 3.89 2.30
C ASP A 93 0.53 3.40 1.38
N ILE A 94 -0.52 4.20 1.21
CA ILE A 94 -1.67 3.89 0.34
C ILE A 94 -1.22 3.69 -1.12
N CYS A 95 -0.36 4.57 -1.62
CA CYS A 95 0.16 4.46 -2.99
C CYS A 95 1.02 3.20 -3.17
N ALA A 96 1.83 2.85 -2.17
CA ALA A 96 2.62 1.63 -2.20
C ALA A 96 1.71 0.39 -2.18
N GLU A 97 0.67 0.35 -1.36
CA GLU A 97 -0.32 -0.73 -1.36
C GLU A 97 -1.03 -0.85 -2.71
N ALA A 98 -1.48 0.28 -3.27
CA ALA A 98 -2.12 0.31 -4.59
C ALA A 98 -1.17 -0.13 -5.70
N ALA A 99 0.12 0.21 -5.63
CA ALA A 99 1.14 -0.25 -6.57
C ALA A 99 1.35 -1.77 -6.48
N VAL A 100 1.36 -2.33 -5.27
CA VAL A 100 1.42 -3.78 -5.05
C VAL A 100 0.17 -4.49 -5.56
N ALA A 101 -1.01 -3.88 -5.40
CA ALA A 101 -2.27 -4.41 -5.92
C ALA A 101 -2.35 -4.32 -7.46
N LYS A 102 -1.71 -3.31 -8.06
CA LYS A 102 -1.76 -2.98 -9.49
C LYS A 102 -0.35 -3.01 -10.13
N PRO A 103 0.41 -4.14 -10.06
CA PRO A 103 1.83 -4.17 -10.45
C PRO A 103 2.08 -3.97 -11.94
N SER A 104 1.07 -4.24 -12.79
CA SER A 104 1.14 -4.03 -14.25
C SER A 104 0.59 -2.68 -14.70
N ALA A 105 0.11 -1.82 -13.80
CA ALA A 105 -0.39 -0.50 -14.14
C ALA A 105 0.76 0.50 -14.28
N THR A 106 0.82 1.20 -15.41
CA THR A 106 1.76 2.32 -15.62
C THR A 106 1.31 3.56 -14.85
N LEU A 107 -0.01 3.80 -14.81
CA LEU A 107 -0.65 4.86 -14.04
C LEU A 107 -1.50 4.23 -12.94
N ILE A 108 -1.21 4.57 -11.69
CA ILE A 108 -1.92 4.10 -10.51
C ILE A 108 -2.78 5.25 -9.99
N VAL A 109 -4.08 5.14 -10.21
CA VAL A 109 -5.04 6.10 -9.66
C VAL A 109 -5.47 5.62 -8.28
N ILE A 110 -5.35 6.50 -7.30
CA ILE A 110 -5.75 6.31 -5.90
C ILE A 110 -7.04 7.09 -5.67
N ASP A 111 -8.02 6.36 -5.17
CA ASP A 111 -9.39 6.77 -4.95
C ASP A 111 -9.79 6.47 -3.49
N GLU A 112 -10.95 6.97 -3.04
CA GLU A 112 -11.46 6.65 -1.70
C GLU A 112 -11.61 5.14 -1.48
N GLY A 113 -11.85 4.35 -2.53
CA GLY A 113 -11.92 2.89 -2.43
C GLY A 113 -10.58 2.20 -2.22
N ASP A 114 -9.44 2.88 -2.40
CA ASP A 114 -8.11 2.34 -2.08
C ASP A 114 -7.71 2.60 -0.61
N LEU A 115 -8.57 3.26 0.19
CA LEU A 115 -8.36 3.54 1.63
C LEU A 115 -8.91 2.45 2.57
N GLU A 116 -9.69 1.47 2.08
CA GLU A 116 -10.38 0.43 2.88
C GLU A 116 -9.64 -0.92 3.01
#